data_AF-A0A9Y0ZEY0-F1
#
_entry.id   AF-A0A9Y0ZEY0-F1
#
_cell.length_a   1.000
_cell.length_b   1.000
_cell.length_c   1.000
_cell.angle_alpha   90.00
_cell.angle_beta   90.00
_cell.angle_gamma   90.00
#
_symmetry.space_group_name_H-M   'P 1'
#
loop_
_entity.id
_entity.type
_entity.pdbx_description
1 polymer ?
#
loop_
_entity_poly.entity_id
_entity_poly.type
_entity_poly.pdbx_seq_one_letter_code
_entity_poly.pdbx_strand_id
1 'polypeptide(L)'
;SLHWLSKLPEELQDKNSPAFNKGYIHYAGAPPEVLSAYSTGFAKDLDDFLNARAKEIVQGGIMVIITPSIPDGMPYSQVANGLMYKCMQSILMDMVIEGLVSEDLVDTFNLPIYACPPGELAAGVERHGLFAIEVMGLTNPA
;
A
#
# COMPACT_ATOMS: atom_id res chain seq x y z
N SER A 1 6.05 -9.15 -0.62
CA SER A 1 7.10 -8.71 -1.56
C SER A 1 6.64 -7.51 -2.36
N LEU A 2 5.63 -7.61 -3.24
CA LEU A 2 5.15 -6.46 -4.06
C LEU A 2 4.34 -5.40 -3.29
N HIS A 3 3.63 -5.80 -2.23
CA HIS A 3 2.89 -4.87 -1.35
C HIS A 3 3.77 -3.94 -0.51
N TRP A 4 5.09 -4.16 -0.47
CA TRP A 4 6.01 -3.26 0.20
C TRP A 4 6.41 -2.16 -0.75
N LEU A 5 6.15 -0.91 -0.36
CA LEU A 5 6.60 0.24 -1.13
C LEU A 5 8.12 0.36 -1.06
N SER A 6 8.74 0.75 -2.16
CA SER A 6 10.19 0.98 -2.24
C SER A 6 10.60 2.18 -1.37
N LYS A 7 9.72 3.17 -1.25
CA LYS A 7 9.85 4.35 -0.42
C LYS A 7 8.46 4.82 0.01
N LEU A 8 8.37 5.45 1.19
CA LEU A 8 7.16 6.17 1.56
C LEU A 8 6.95 7.39 0.65
N PRO A 9 5.70 7.69 0.23
CA PRO A 9 5.38 8.95 -0.40
C PRO A 9 5.82 10.13 0.48
N GLU A 10 6.49 11.12 -0.11
CA GLU A 10 7.07 12.25 0.62
C GLU A 10 5.97 13.15 1.21
N GLU A 11 4.82 13.17 0.56
CA GLU A 11 3.60 13.90 0.94
C GLU A 11 3.03 13.45 2.29
N LEU A 12 3.40 12.25 2.77
CA LEU A 12 2.98 11.74 4.09
C LEU A 12 3.76 12.39 5.23
N GLN A 13 4.95 12.95 4.95
CA GLN A 13 5.85 13.52 5.94
C GLN A 13 5.86 15.05 5.94
N ASP A 14 5.35 15.68 4.89
CA ASP A 14 5.21 17.13 4.80
C ASP A 14 3.98 17.60 5.58
N LYS A 15 4.17 18.30 6.70
CA LYS A 15 3.10 18.85 7.54
C LYS A 15 2.14 19.81 6.81
N ASN A 16 2.52 20.34 5.66
CA ASN A 16 1.68 21.23 4.85
C ASN A 16 0.89 20.48 3.77
N SER A 17 1.19 19.21 3.56
CA SER A 17 0.51 18.36 2.60
C SER A 17 -0.87 17.95 3.12
N PRO A 18 -1.91 17.91 2.25
CA PRO A 18 -3.20 17.34 2.63
C PRO A 18 -3.12 15.83 2.88
N ALA A 19 -2.05 15.17 2.44
CA ALA A 19 -1.77 13.76 2.74
C ALA A 19 -0.90 13.56 3.99
N PHE A 20 -0.58 14.61 4.76
CA PHE A 20 0.11 14.46 6.04
C PHE A 20 -0.71 13.56 6.97
N ASN A 21 -0.17 12.40 7.34
CA ASN A 21 -0.94 11.33 7.98
C ASN A 21 -1.09 11.51 9.50
N LYS A 22 -1.48 12.71 9.94
CA LYS A 22 -1.52 13.09 11.35
C LYS A 22 -2.40 12.13 12.17
N GLY A 23 -1.84 11.57 13.24
CA GLY A 23 -2.54 10.68 14.17
C GLY A 23 -2.79 9.27 13.64
N TYR A 24 -2.25 8.92 12.47
CA TYR A 24 -2.38 7.61 11.85
C TYR A 24 -1.02 7.08 11.40
N ILE A 25 -0.89 5.76 11.31
CA ILE A 25 0.35 5.10 10.85
C ILE A 25 0.18 4.38 9.51
N HIS A 26 -1.02 4.43 8.95
CA HIS A 26 -1.42 3.75 7.73
C HIS A 26 -2.67 4.43 7.16
N TYR A 27 -2.98 4.20 5.89
CA TYR A 27 -4.15 4.80 5.24
C TYR A 27 -5.48 4.16 5.67
N ALA A 28 -5.48 3.05 6.41
CA ALA A 28 -6.69 2.34 6.84
C ALA A 28 -7.55 3.18 7.83
N GLY A 29 -8.47 3.98 7.28
CA GLY A 29 -9.33 4.88 8.04
C GLY A 29 -8.77 6.29 8.20
N ALA A 30 -7.70 6.62 7.48
CA ALA A 30 -7.17 7.98 7.34
C ALA A 30 -7.94 8.75 6.25
N PRO A 31 -7.70 10.06 6.09
CA PRO A 31 -8.25 10.85 4.99
C PRO A 31 -7.94 10.26 3.60
N PRO A 32 -8.82 10.43 2.59
CA PRO A 32 -8.64 9.88 1.25
C PRO A 32 -7.31 10.26 0.57
N GLU A 33 -6.77 11.44 0.88
CA GLU A 33 -5.53 11.97 0.33
C GLU A 33 -4.32 11.09 0.70
N VAL A 34 -4.34 10.52 1.91
CA VAL A 34 -3.32 9.56 2.36
C VAL A 34 -3.36 8.31 1.48
N LEU A 35 -4.55 7.72 1.29
CA LEU A 35 -4.72 6.54 0.41
C LEU A 35 -4.26 6.85 -1.03
N SER A 36 -4.58 8.04 -1.54
CA SER A 36 -4.17 8.47 -2.88
C SER A 36 -2.65 8.57 -3.03
N ALA A 37 -1.95 9.07 -2.01
CA ALA A 37 -0.49 9.13 -2.00
C ALA A 37 0.13 7.73 -2.04
N TYR A 38 -0.39 6.80 -1.23
CA TYR A 38 0.04 5.40 -1.24
C TYR A 38 -0.20 4.70 -2.58
N SER A 39 -1.39 4.84 -3.17
CA SER A 39 -1.73 4.25 -4.47
C SER A 39 -0.83 4.80 -5.58
N THR A 40 -0.53 6.10 -5.57
CA THR A 40 0.40 6.73 -6.52
C THR A 40 1.82 6.18 -6.39
N GLY A 41 2.32 6.06 -5.16
CA GLY A 41 3.63 5.43 -4.88
C GLY A 41 3.68 3.99 -5.37
N PHE A 42 2.65 3.20 -5.08
CA PHE A 42 2.54 1.82 -5.55
C PHE A 42 2.51 1.71 -7.07
N ALA A 43 1.76 2.58 -7.76
CA ALA A 43 1.66 2.56 -9.21
C ALA A 43 3.02 2.76 -9.88
N LYS A 44 3.86 3.63 -9.31
CA LYS A 44 5.25 3.81 -9.75
C LYS A 44 6.10 2.57 -9.49
N ASP A 45 6.03 2.02 -8.27
CA ASP A 45 6.78 0.82 -7.89
C ASP A 45 6.41 -0.40 -8.75
N LEU A 46 5.12 -0.54 -9.09
CA LEU A 46 4.63 -1.57 -9.99
C LEU A 46 5.21 -1.41 -11.40
N ASP A 47 5.22 -0.19 -11.93
CA ASP A 47 5.78 0.09 -13.27
C ASP A 47 7.29 -0.23 -13.32
N ASP A 48 8.04 0.20 -12.31
CA ASP A 48 9.47 -0.10 -12.19
C ASP A 48 9.72 -1.61 -12.07
N PHE A 49 8.89 -2.31 -11.28
CA PHE A 49 8.96 -3.76 -11.12
C PHE A 49 8.70 -4.47 -12.45
N LEU A 50 7.63 -4.12 -13.17
CA LEU A 50 7.29 -4.76 -14.44
C LEU A 50 8.35 -4.44 -15.51
N ASN A 51 8.86 -3.20 -15.58
CA ASN A 51 9.94 -2.82 -16.49
C ASN A 51 11.21 -3.64 -16.27
N ALA A 52 11.57 -3.91 -15.01
CA ALA A 52 12.69 -4.78 -14.68
C ALA A 52 12.43 -6.23 -15.14
N ARG A 53 11.26 -6.77 -14.80
CA ARG A 53 10.89 -8.15 -15.16
C ARG A 53 10.82 -8.37 -16.67
N ALA A 54 10.36 -7.39 -17.44
CA ALA A 54 10.27 -7.49 -18.90
C ALA A 54 11.64 -7.64 -19.59
N LYS A 55 12.72 -7.14 -18.97
CA LYS A 55 14.10 -7.28 -19.49
C LYS A 55 14.71 -8.64 -19.16
N GLU A 56 14.24 -9.27 -18.11
CA GLU A 56 14.81 -10.50 -17.55
C GLU A 56 14.06 -11.76 -18.01
N ILE A 57 12.75 -11.65 -18.19
CA ILE A 57 11.89 -12.75 -18.60
C ILE A 57 11.95 -12.89 -20.13
N VAL A 58 12.21 -14.12 -20.58
CA VAL A 58 12.23 -14.46 -22.01
C VAL A 58 10.85 -14.31 -22.65
N GLN A 59 10.80 -14.13 -23.97
CA GLN A 59 9.53 -14.09 -24.71
C GLN A 59 8.71 -15.37 -24.45
N GLY A 60 7.44 -15.19 -24.05
CA GLY A 60 6.54 -16.28 -23.67
C GLY A 60 6.76 -16.85 -22.26
N GLY A 61 7.69 -16.28 -21.48
CA GLY A 61 7.87 -16.61 -20.08
C GLY A 61 6.69 -16.17 -19.21
N ILE A 62 6.48 -16.87 -18.09
CA ILE A 62 5.36 -16.64 -17.17
C ILE A 62 5.89 -16.11 -15.84
N MET A 63 5.17 -15.15 -15.27
CA MET A 63 5.38 -14.65 -13.92
C MET A 63 4.15 -14.93 -13.07
N VAL A 64 4.35 -15.44 -11.85
CA VAL A 64 3.28 -15.66 -10.87
C VAL A 64 3.53 -14.75 -9.68
N ILE A 65 2.52 -13.96 -9.30
CA ILE A 65 2.59 -13.01 -8.19
C ILE A 65 1.55 -13.40 -7.14
N ILE A 66 1.99 -13.56 -5.90
CA ILE A 66 1.12 -13.75 -4.73
C ILE A 66 1.44 -12.63 -3.74
N THR A 67 0.45 -11.77 -3.46
CA THR A 67 0.62 -10.62 -2.58
C THR A 67 -0.68 -10.35 -1.81
N PRO A 68 -0.61 -9.80 -0.58
CA PRO A 68 -1.78 -9.24 0.09
C PRO A 68 -2.47 -8.22 -0.81
N SER A 69 -3.79 -8.31 -0.84
CA SER A 69 -4.68 -7.49 -1.65
C SER A 69 -5.99 -7.30 -0.87
N ILE A 70 -6.91 -6.53 -1.43
CA ILE A 70 -8.24 -6.26 -0.90
C ILE A 70 -9.26 -6.39 -2.04
N PRO A 71 -10.49 -6.87 -1.81
CA PRO A 71 -11.55 -6.79 -2.81
C PRO A 71 -11.76 -5.36 -3.31
N ASP A 72 -12.01 -5.22 -4.61
CA ASP A 72 -12.34 -3.93 -5.20
C ASP A 72 -13.52 -3.27 -4.48
N GLY A 73 -13.38 -1.98 -4.14
CA GLY A 73 -14.39 -1.19 -3.44
C GLY A 73 -14.56 -1.50 -1.94
N MET A 74 -13.83 -2.48 -1.38
CA MET A 74 -13.91 -2.77 0.05
C MET A 74 -13.11 -1.74 0.86
N PRO A 75 -13.66 -1.20 1.97
CA PRO A 75 -12.92 -0.28 2.83
C PRO A 75 -11.75 -0.97 3.54
N TYR A 76 -10.54 -0.41 3.41
CA TYR A 76 -9.34 -0.93 4.08
C TYR A 76 -9.43 -0.97 5.60
N SER A 77 -10.30 -0.16 6.19
CA SER A 77 -10.57 -0.16 7.63
C SER A 77 -11.33 -1.41 8.12
N GLN A 78 -11.87 -2.23 7.22
CA GLN A 78 -12.70 -3.40 7.53
C GLN A 78 -11.99 -4.75 7.31
N VAL A 79 -10.77 -4.75 6.75
CA VAL A 79 -9.99 -5.98 6.57
C VAL A 79 -9.10 -6.26 7.79
N ALA A 80 -8.77 -7.53 8.01
CA ALA A 80 -7.97 -7.98 9.15
C ALA A 80 -6.65 -7.20 9.30
N ASN A 81 -5.92 -6.97 8.21
CA ASN A 81 -4.69 -6.18 8.24
C ASN A 81 -4.94 -4.72 8.63
N GLY A 82 -6.01 -4.10 8.15
CA GLY A 82 -6.38 -2.73 8.52
C GLY A 82 -6.75 -2.62 9.99
N LEU A 83 -7.46 -3.60 10.54
CA LEU A 83 -7.73 -3.70 11.97
C LEU A 83 -6.43 -3.86 12.78
N MET A 84 -5.52 -4.71 12.32
CA MET A 84 -4.20 -4.88 12.95
C MET A 84 -3.41 -3.57 12.97
N TYR A 85 -3.36 -2.82 11.88
CA TYR A 85 -2.68 -1.52 11.82
C TYR A 85 -3.32 -0.48 12.74
N LYS A 86 -4.65 -0.49 12.86
CA LYS A 86 -5.36 0.35 13.85
C LYS A 86 -5.00 -0.02 15.29
N CYS A 87 -4.87 -1.31 15.61
CA CYS A 87 -4.40 -1.73 16.93
C CYS A 87 -2.98 -1.24 17.21
N MET A 88 -2.07 -1.36 16.23
CA MET A 88 -0.70 -0.83 16.35
C MET A 88 -0.70 0.69 16.57
N GLN A 89 -1.54 1.43 15.84
CA GLN A 89 -1.72 2.87 16.04
C GLN A 89 -2.18 3.19 17.46
N SER A 90 -3.19 2.47 17.98
CA SER A 90 -3.68 2.66 19.35
C SER A 90 -2.56 2.47 20.38
N ILE A 91 -1.76 1.42 20.25
CA ILE A 91 -0.63 1.14 21.14
C ILE A 91 0.39 2.28 21.10
N LEU A 92 0.72 2.79 19.91
CA LEU A 92 1.64 3.92 19.77
C LEU A 92 1.09 5.21 20.41
N MET A 93 -0.23 5.45 20.30
CA MET A 93 -0.86 6.58 20.97
C MET A 93 -0.89 6.42 22.50
N ASP A 94 -1.09 5.21 23.02
CA ASP A 94 -0.98 4.94 24.45
C ASP A 94 0.44 5.24 24.96
N MET A 95 1.47 4.88 24.17
CA MET A 95 2.86 5.24 24.48
C MET A 95 3.12 6.75 24.45
N VAL A 96 2.41 7.52 23.61
CA VAL A 96 2.47 9.00 23.62
C VAL A 96 1.86 9.53 24.93
N ILE A 97 0.70 8.99 25.34
CA ILE A 97 0.02 9.38 26.59
C ILE A 97 0.91 9.10 27.81
N GLU A 98 1.63 7.98 27.81
CA GLU A 98 2.58 7.61 28.85
C GLU A 98 3.91 8.39 28.78
N GLY A 99 4.12 9.21 27.74
CA GLY A 99 5.34 10.00 27.56
C GLY A 99 6.57 9.19 27.13
N LEU A 100 6.37 7.97 26.62
CA LEU A 100 7.44 7.08 26.15
C LEU A 100 7.95 7.46 24.75
N VAL A 101 7.09 8.05 23.92
CA VAL A 101 7.40 8.57 22.57
C VAL A 101 6.71 9.90 22.34
N SER A 102 7.21 10.72 21.40
CA SER A 102 6.56 11.98 21.03
C SER A 102 5.44 11.76 20.01
N GLU A 103 4.39 12.58 20.07
CA GLU A 103 3.30 12.59 19.09
C GLU A 103 3.83 12.86 17.67
N ASP A 104 4.77 13.80 17.51
CA ASP A 104 5.43 14.10 16.23
C ASP A 104 6.11 12.86 15.59
N LEU A 105 6.63 11.94 16.40
CA LEU A 105 7.24 10.71 15.91
C LEU A 105 6.16 9.75 15.36
N VAL A 106 5.02 9.66 16.04
CA VAL A 106 3.89 8.84 15.57
C VAL A 106 3.27 9.44 14.31
N ASP A 107 3.07 10.77 14.28
CA ASP A 107 2.50 11.49 13.13
C ASP A 107 3.32 11.35 11.84
N THR A 108 4.64 11.20 11.97
CA THR A 108 5.55 11.02 10.82
C THR A 108 5.82 9.55 10.49
N PHE A 109 5.47 8.63 11.39
CA PHE A 109 5.65 7.20 11.20
C PHE A 109 4.54 6.61 10.34
N ASN A 110 4.92 5.97 9.23
CA ASN A 110 3.99 5.40 8.27
C ASN A 110 4.46 4.00 7.85
N LEU A 111 3.58 3.02 7.84
CA LEU A 111 3.88 1.68 7.34
C LEU A 111 3.98 1.71 5.82
N PRO A 112 5.11 1.29 5.20
CA PRO A 112 5.29 1.31 3.74
C PRO A 112 4.63 0.09 3.08
N ILE A 113 3.34 -0.13 3.37
CA ILE A 113 2.58 -1.28 2.87
C ILE A 113 1.35 -0.78 2.14
N TYR A 114 1.18 -1.20 0.88
CA TYR A 114 0.00 -0.98 0.07
C TYR A 114 -0.59 -2.30 -0.43
N ALA A 115 -1.85 -2.54 -0.11
CA ALA A 115 -2.60 -3.72 -0.55
C ALA A 115 -3.43 -3.36 -1.79
N CYS A 116 -2.82 -3.42 -2.97
CA CYS A 116 -3.46 -3.05 -4.23
C CYS A 116 -4.68 -3.95 -4.55
N PRO A 117 -5.87 -3.39 -4.84
CA PRO A 117 -7.03 -4.16 -5.30
C PRO A 117 -6.78 -4.80 -6.68
N PRO A 118 -7.42 -5.93 -7.01
CA PRO A 118 -7.26 -6.61 -8.29
C PRO A 118 -7.52 -5.70 -9.50
N GLY A 119 -8.57 -4.88 -9.46
CA GLY A 119 -8.90 -3.97 -10.56
C GLY A 119 -7.81 -2.92 -10.81
N GLU A 120 -7.23 -2.36 -9.74
CA GLU A 120 -6.12 -1.41 -9.84
C GLU A 120 -4.84 -2.07 -10.34
N LEU A 121 -4.53 -3.28 -9.86
CA LEU A 121 -3.39 -4.06 -10.34
C LEU A 121 -3.51 -4.40 -11.83
N ALA A 122 -4.70 -4.84 -12.25
CA ALA A 122 -4.99 -5.15 -13.64
C ALA A 122 -4.79 -3.94 -14.54
N ALA A 123 -5.38 -2.79 -14.15
CA ALA A 123 -5.21 -1.54 -14.88
C ALA A 123 -3.73 -1.11 -14.97
N GLY A 124 -2.94 -1.33 -13.90
CA GLY A 124 -1.51 -1.07 -13.90
C GLY A 124 -0.73 -1.94 -14.89
N VAL A 125 -1.02 -3.24 -14.93
CA VAL A 125 -0.37 -4.19 -15.87
C VAL A 125 -0.76 -3.88 -17.31
N GLU A 126 -2.04 -3.63 -17.58
CA GLU A 126 -2.55 -3.27 -18.90
C GLU A 126 -1.93 -1.97 -19.42
N ARG A 127 -1.83 -0.95 -18.56
CA ARG A 127 -1.17 0.32 -18.89
C ARG A 127 0.31 0.14 -19.22
N HIS A 128 1.02 -0.74 -18.51
CA HIS A 128 2.44 -1.01 -18.77
C HIS A 128 2.65 -1.75 -20.11
N GLY A 129 1.76 -2.68 -20.47
CA GLY A 129 1.66 -3.23 -21.82
C GLY A 129 2.70 -4.30 -22.22
N LEU A 130 3.72 -4.58 -21.38
CA LEU A 130 4.71 -5.64 -21.65
C LEU A 130 4.31 -7.03 -21.14
N PHE A 131 3.18 -7.13 -20.42
CA PHE A 131 2.66 -8.40 -19.90
C PHE A 131 1.16 -8.51 -20.19
N ALA A 132 0.69 -9.74 -20.42
CA ALA A 132 -0.72 -10.08 -20.46
C ALA A 132 -1.12 -10.79 -19.16
N ILE A 133 -2.34 -10.53 -18.69
CA ILE A 133 -2.90 -11.20 -17.52
C ILE A 133 -3.59 -12.49 -17.99
N GLU A 134 -3.01 -13.63 -17.66
CA GLU A 134 -3.61 -14.94 -17.96
C GLU A 134 -4.70 -15.31 -16.94
N VAL A 135 -4.40 -15.12 -15.65
CA VAL A 135 -5.31 -15.42 -14.54
C VAL A 135 -5.10 -14.41 -13.43
N MET A 136 -6.19 -13.88 -12.89
CA MET A 136 -6.19 -13.05 -11.68
C MET A 136 -7.38 -13.44 -10.81
N GLY A 137 -7.15 -13.51 -9.50
CA GLY A 137 -8.19 -13.80 -8.53
C GLY A 137 -7.69 -13.61 -7.12
N LEU A 138 -8.62 -13.33 -6.21
CA LEU A 138 -8.35 -13.37 -4.78
C LEU A 138 -8.43 -14.82 -4.33
N THR A 139 -7.48 -15.23 -3.49
CA THR A 139 -7.59 -16.52 -2.79
C THR A 139 -8.77 -16.43 -1.84
N ASN A 140 -9.80 -17.24 -2.07
CA ASN A 140 -10.86 -17.43 -1.08
C ASN A 140 -10.24 -18.14 0.13
N PRO A 141 -10.25 -17.55 1.33
CA PRO A 141 -9.76 -18.24 2.53
C PRO A 141 -10.78 -19.24 3.09
N ALA A 142 -11.98 -19.34 2.50
CA ALA A 142 -13.02 -20.30 2.87
C ALA A 142 -12.80 -21.69 2.27
#